data_AF-A0A7W8M5K8-F1
#
_entry.id   AF-A0A7W8M5K8-F1
#
_cell.length_a   1.000
_cell.length_b   1.000
_cell.length_c   1.000
_cell.angle_alpha   90.00
_cell.angle_beta   90.00
_cell.angle_gamma   90.00
#
_symmetry.space_group_name_H-M   'P 1'
#
loop_
_entity.id
_entity.type
_entity.pdbx_description
1 polymer ?
#
loop_
_entity_poly.entity_id
_entity_poly.type
_entity_poly.pdbx_seq_one_letter_code
_entity_poly.pdbx_strand_id
1 'polypeptide(L)'
;MNIRPSAAIRQNYNEIAEMCRKTAEPVFLTKNGEGDLVVMDIETYNRREKMLKLREELLAVEEDRMAGRTGCTLEELDAYLDEVIAEV
;
A
#
# COMPACT_ATOMS: atom_id res chain seq x y z
N MET A 1 13.03 -16.06 0.59
CA MET A 1 12.85 -15.29 -0.66
C MET A 1 12.72 -16.27 -1.81
N ASN A 2 11.57 -16.29 -2.49
CA ASN A 2 11.32 -17.22 -3.60
C ASN A 2 11.81 -16.58 -4.91
N ILE A 3 12.82 -17.17 -5.55
CA ILE A 3 13.41 -16.64 -6.79
C ILE A 3 13.32 -17.70 -7.88
N ARG A 4 12.80 -17.33 -9.06
CA ARG A 4 12.62 -18.23 -10.20
C ARG A 4 13.09 -17.56 -11.49
N PRO A 5 13.63 -18.29 -12.48
CA PRO A 5 13.84 -17.74 -13.82
C PRO A 5 12.49 -17.37 -14.45
N SER A 6 12.42 -16.26 -15.20
CA SER A 6 11.19 -15.84 -15.90
C SER A 6 10.65 -16.90 -16.86
N ALA A 7 11.55 -17.72 -17.44
CA ALA A 7 11.19 -18.86 -18.29
C ALA A 7 10.35 -19.92 -17.55
N ALA A 8 10.49 -20.07 -16.22
CA ALA A 8 9.77 -21.07 -15.44
C ALA A 8 8.27 -20.78 -15.32
N ILE A 9 7.84 -19.53 -15.50
CA ILE A 9 6.42 -19.14 -15.40
C ILE A 9 5.58 -19.86 -16.45
N ARG A 10 6.09 -19.98 -17.68
CA ARG A 10 5.32 -20.61 -18.76
C ARG A 10 4.98 -22.06 -18.44
N GLN A 11 5.87 -22.77 -17.74
CA GLN A 11 5.70 -24.17 -17.39
C GLN A 11 4.95 -24.36 -16.06
N ASN A 12 5.20 -23.47 -15.08
CA ASN A 12 4.76 -23.65 -13.69
C ASN A 12 3.78 -22.56 -13.23
N TYR A 13 3.05 -21.93 -14.16
CA TYR A 13 2.15 -20.81 -13.84
C TYR A 13 1.18 -21.12 -12.71
N ASN A 14 0.50 -22.26 -12.76
CA ASN A 14 -0.51 -22.63 -11.77
C ASN A 14 0.08 -22.81 -10.37
N GLU A 15 1.24 -23.47 -10.26
CA GLU A 15 1.97 -23.66 -8.99
C GLU A 15 2.40 -22.31 -8.42
N ILE A 16 2.97 -21.44 -9.25
CA ILE A 16 3.41 -20.10 -8.83
C ILE A 16 2.21 -19.26 -8.38
N ALA A 17 1.12 -19.25 -9.14
CA ALA A 17 -0.09 -18.50 -8.81
C ALA A 17 -0.75 -19.02 -7.51
N GLU A 18 -0.76 -20.34 -7.30
CA GLU A 18 -1.25 -20.96 -6.07
C GLU A 18 -0.37 -20.63 -4.87
N MET A 19 0.96 -20.66 -5.04
CA MET A 19 1.92 -20.25 -4.01
C MET A 19 1.68 -18.80 -3.59
N CYS A 20 1.60 -17.85 -4.54
CA CYS A 20 1.33 -16.45 -4.23
C CYS A 20 0.02 -16.31 -3.44
N ARG A 21 -1.08 -16.95 -3.88
CA ARG A 21 -2.37 -16.88 -3.18
C ARG A 21 -2.36 -17.48 -1.77
N LYS A 22 -1.70 -18.63 -1.58
CA LYS A 22 -1.71 -19.35 -0.29
C LYS A 22 -0.82 -18.70 0.75
N THR A 23 0.33 -18.19 0.31
CA THR A 23 1.35 -17.65 1.22
C THR A 23 1.22 -16.15 1.41
N ALA A 24 0.53 -15.45 0.49
CA ALA A 24 0.56 -14.00 0.38
C ALA A 24 1.99 -13.44 0.24
N GLU A 25 2.93 -14.27 -0.23
CA GLU A 25 4.33 -13.88 -0.45
C GLU A 25 4.62 -13.65 -1.94
N PRO A 26 5.50 -12.70 -2.28
CA PRO A 26 5.95 -12.49 -3.64
C PRO A 26 6.90 -13.58 -4.14
N VAL A 27 6.82 -13.87 -5.44
CA VAL A 27 7.83 -14.61 -6.18
C VAL A 27 8.63 -13.64 -7.04
N PHE A 28 9.95 -13.64 -6.87
CA PHE A 28 10.88 -12.82 -7.63
C PHE A 28 11.31 -13.57 -8.89
N LEU A 29 11.32 -12.86 -10.00
CA LEU A 29 11.68 -13.38 -11.29
C LEU A 29 13.03 -12.83 -11.71
N THR A 30 13.85 -13.71 -12.27
CA THR A 30 15.14 -13.35 -12.83
C THR A 30 15.15 -13.53 -14.34
N LYS A 31 15.89 -12.66 -15.02
CA LYS A 31 16.23 -12.77 -16.43
C LYS A 31 17.74 -12.75 -16.54
N ASN A 32 18.33 -13.81 -17.09
CA ASN A 32 19.79 -13.98 -17.19
C ASN A 32 20.52 -13.88 -15.83
N GLY A 33 19.88 -14.30 -14.74
CA GLY A 33 20.44 -14.25 -13.37
C GLY A 33 20.26 -12.91 -12.65
N GLU A 34 19.76 -11.88 -13.33
CA GLU A 34 19.46 -10.58 -12.75
C GLU A 34 17.98 -10.48 -12.36
N GLY A 35 17.68 -9.81 -11.25
CA GLY A 35 16.30 -9.55 -10.83
C GLY A 35 15.59 -8.65 -11.83
N ASP A 36 14.41 -9.05 -12.27
CA ASP A 36 13.65 -8.39 -13.36
C ASP A 36 12.25 -7.97 -12.89
N LEU A 37 11.48 -8.93 -12.35
CA LEU A 37 10.07 -8.72 -12.00
C LEU A 37 9.70 -9.37 -10.67
N VAL A 38 8.57 -8.96 -10.10
CA VAL A 38 7.95 -9.58 -8.93
C VAL A 38 6.52 -9.97 -9.27
N VAL A 39 6.12 -11.18 -8.91
CA VAL A 39 4.75 -11.68 -9.07
C VAL A 39 4.12 -11.82 -7.70
N MET A 40 2.91 -11.27 -7.56
CA MET A 40 2.06 -11.41 -6.38
C MET A 40 0.64 -11.69 -6.82
N ASP A 41 -0.18 -12.27 -5.94
CA ASP A 41 -1.61 -12.29 -6.18
C ASP A 41 -2.20 -10.87 -6.04
N ILE A 42 -3.30 -10.64 -6.75
CA ILE A 42 -3.92 -9.32 -6.87
C ILE A 42 -4.45 -8.82 -5.53
N GLU A 43 -5.03 -9.69 -4.71
CA GLU A 43 -5.63 -9.29 -3.44
C GLU A 43 -4.56 -8.85 -2.43
N THR A 44 -3.48 -9.63 -2.31
CA THR A 44 -2.33 -9.31 -1.47
C THR A 44 -1.65 -8.03 -1.93
N TYR A 45 -1.46 -7.84 -3.24
CA TYR A 45 -0.92 -6.60 -3.78
C TYR A 45 -1.78 -5.40 -3.37
N ASN A 46 -3.09 -5.46 -3.62
CA ASN A 46 -4.01 -4.38 -3.28
C ASN A 46 -4.07 -4.10 -1.77
N ARG A 47 -4.04 -5.15 -0.94
CA ARG A 47 -3.99 -5.01 0.52
C ARG A 47 -2.70 -4.32 0.95
N ARG A 48 -1.56 -4.70 0.37
CA ARG A 48 -0.27 -4.06 0.65
C ARG A 48 -0.29 -2.59 0.30
N GLU A 49 -0.79 -2.22 -0.88
CA GLU A 49 -0.89 -0.81 -1.31
C GLU A 49 -1.76 0.02 -0.35
N LYS A 50 -2.92 -0.52 0.05
CA LYS A 50 -3.80 0.15 1.03
C LYS A 50 -3.13 0.34 2.38
N MET A 51 -2.40 -0.67 2.86
CA MET A 51 -1.68 -0.59 4.13
C MET A 51 -0.52 0.41 4.07
N LEU A 52 0.17 0.51 2.94
CA LEU A 52 1.22 1.52 2.73
C LEU A 52 0.63 2.93 2.74
N LYS A 53 -0.47 3.15 2.01
CA LYS A 53 -1.16 4.44 2.00
C LYS A 53 -1.63 4.84 3.41
N LEU A 54 -2.27 3.92 4.14
CA LEU A 54 -2.69 4.19 5.53
C LEU A 54 -1.50 4.55 6.42
N ARG A 55 -0.37 3.86 6.25
CA ARG A 55 0.86 4.17 7.01
C ARG A 55 1.37 5.57 6.71
N GLU A 56 1.38 5.98 5.45
CA GLU A 56 1.78 7.35 5.05
C GLU A 56 0.85 8.40 5.66
N GLU A 57 -0.46 8.18 5.62
CA GLU A 57 -1.45 9.08 6.23
C GLU A 57 -1.24 9.19 7.76
N LEU A 58 -1.04 8.07 8.45
CA LEU A 58 -0.80 8.07 9.89
C LEU A 58 0.53 8.76 10.26
N LEU A 59 1.58 8.59 9.46
CA LEU A 59 2.85 9.28 9.67
C LEU A 59 2.68 10.80 9.52
N ALA A 60 1.95 11.26 8.50
CA ALA A 60 1.68 12.68 8.30
C ALA A 60 0.90 13.29 9.49
N VAL A 61 -0.13 12.59 9.99
CA VAL A 61 -0.89 13.02 11.18
C VAL A 61 0.00 13.11 12.42
N GLU A 62 0.90 12.14 12.62
CA GLU A 62 1.83 12.17 13.75
C GLU A 62 2.86 13.31 13.64
N GLU A 63 3.36 13.60 12.43
CA GLU A 63 4.24 14.75 12.18
C GLU A 63 3.54 16.09 12.45
N ASP A 64 2.27 16.23 12.02
CA ASP A 64 1.45 17.40 12.32
C ASP A 64 1.24 17.58 13.83
N ARG A 65 0.91 16.48 14.52
CA ARG A 65 0.75 16.47 15.98
C ARG A 65 2.05 16.88 16.69
N MET A 66 3.20 16.36 16.25
CA MET A 66 4.52 16.74 16.80
C MET A 66 4.87 18.21 16.52
N ALA A 67 4.40 18.77 15.42
CA ALA A 67 4.56 20.19 15.08
C ALA A 67 3.55 21.11 15.80
N GLY A 68 2.69 20.55 16.68
CA GLY A 68 1.67 21.30 17.41
C GLY A 68 0.42 21.63 16.58
N ARG A 69 0.30 21.10 15.36
CA ARG A 69 -0.91 21.17 14.55
C ARG A 69 -1.84 20.04 14.99
N THR A 70 -2.59 20.28 16.05
CA THR A 70 -3.67 19.37 16.43
C THR A 70 -4.84 19.59 15.49
N GLY A 71 -5.39 18.51 14.94
CA GLY A 71 -6.66 18.57 14.23
C GLY A 71 -7.78 19.13 15.11
N CYS A 72 -8.89 19.50 14.49
CA CYS A 72 -10.09 19.95 15.17
C CYS A 72 -11.16 18.85 15.17
N THR A 73 -12.12 18.94 16.09
CA THR A 73 -13.32 18.10 16.03
C THR A 73 -14.23 18.53 14.88
N LEU A 74 -15.19 17.69 14.50
CA LEU A 74 -16.19 18.06 13.49
C LEU A 74 -17.00 19.31 13.93
N GLU A 75 -17.30 19.42 15.22
CA GLU A 75 -18.04 20.56 15.78
C GLU A 75 -17.24 21.87 15.67
N GLU A 76 -15.93 21.82 15.96
CA GLU A 76 -15.03 22.97 15.81
C GLU A 76 -14.89 23.39 14.33
N LEU A 77 -14.83 22.41 13.42
CA LEU A 77 -14.77 22.67 11.98
C LEU A 77 -16.07 23.32 11.47
N ASP A 78 -17.23 22.76 11.86
CA ASP A 78 -18.53 23.27 11.44
C ASP A 78 -18.73 24.72 11.92
N ALA A 79 -18.40 25.02 13.19
CA ALA A 79 -18.48 26.37 13.73
C ALA A 79 -17.59 27.37 12.98
N TYR A 80 -16.35 26.96 12.65
CA TYR A 80 -15.43 27.79 11.87
C TYR A 80 -15.96 28.09 10.46
N LEU A 81 -16.54 27.09 9.78
CA LEU A 81 -17.09 27.27 8.44
C LEU A 81 -18.32 28.19 8.45
N ASP A 82 -19.20 28.05 9.44
CA ASP A 82 -20.37 28.90 9.60
C ASP A 82 -19.97 30.37 9.83
N GLU A 83 -18.92 30.63 10.63
CA GLU A 83 -18.36 31.97 10.81
C GLU A 83 -17.83 32.57 9.50
N VAL A 84 -17.05 31.79 8.73
CA VAL A 84 -16.48 32.25 7.45
C VAL A 84 -17.57 32.54 6.41
N ILE A 85 -18.63 31.73 6.36
CA ILE A 85 -19.74 31.93 5.42
C ILE A 85 -20.58 33.16 5.81
N ALA A 86 -20.76 33.42 7.11
CA ALA A 86 -21.52 34.57 7.59
C ALA A 86 -20.82 35.93 7.35
N GLU A 87 -19.50 35.92 7.13
CA GLU A 87 -18.70 37.12 6.78
C GLU A 87 -18.74 37.49 5.27
N VAL A 88 -19.43 36.72 4.43
CA VAL A 88 -19.60 36.95 2.98
C VAL A 88 -21.03 37.35 2.63
#